data_AF-A0A314Y1E8-F1
#
_entry.id   AF-A0A314Y1E8-F1
#
_cell.length_a   1.000
_cell.length_b   1.000
_cell.length_c   1.000
_cell.angle_alpha   90.00
_cell.angle_beta   90.00
_cell.angle_gamma   90.00
#
_symmetry.space_group_name_H-M   'P 1'
#
loop_
_entity.id
_entity.type
_entity.pdbx_description
1 polymer ?
#
loop_
_entity_poly.entity_id
_entity_poly.type
_entity_poly.pdbx_seq_one_letter_code
_entity_poly.pdbx_strand_id
1 'polypeptide(L)'
;MESHGSLSDLSVKRKIEKHRQKVLHVESMLQKNPFVQAVPSSTLKKSKKTLKEVPKPKDATECGPQGSVSTSGMADLWGDKGGDNSKTKKTAKPSLIPAVEVEPPGSSFNPTFESHQETLAHAVAQEMHKVYKKELGPQPVPLTVPGEAVDEEEMYFLDADEGTDDDMNPENLDENEDAASEKRPLKTKRVTTVMFNKRARRKEQLKKEAEAKKAQKLSKEIDGLPDILQEIAREDDEKHKRHIRRVVAKKEKLKSCPPRLGKHKFEPAPVQVLLTEEITGSLRKLKGCCTLVKDRFKSLEKRGLIPPKLNKRK
;
A
#
# COMPACT_ATOMS: atom_id res chain seq x y z
N MET A 1 48.10 -16.78 32.85
CA MET A 1 47.15 -15.83 33.46
C MET A 1 45.87 -15.88 32.65
N GLU A 2 45.00 -16.84 32.96
CA GLU A 2 43.70 -16.98 32.32
C GLU A 2 42.66 -16.40 33.27
N SER A 3 42.03 -15.30 32.86
CA SER A 3 41.01 -14.62 33.64
C SER A 3 39.68 -15.35 33.49
N HIS A 4 39.23 -15.99 34.57
CA HIS A 4 37.89 -16.53 34.68
C HIS A 4 36.87 -15.37 34.66
N GLY A 5 36.30 -15.10 33.49
CA GLY A 5 35.22 -14.14 33.32
C GLY A 5 33.93 -14.65 33.97
N SER A 6 33.29 -13.81 34.78
CA SER A 6 32.03 -14.12 35.46
C SER A 6 30.91 -14.45 34.46
N LEU A 7 29.94 -15.29 34.85
CA LEU A 7 28.78 -15.65 34.02
C LEU A 7 27.99 -14.41 33.54
N SER A 8 27.97 -13.34 34.35
CA SER A 8 27.46 -12.03 33.99
C SER A 8 28.23 -11.39 32.82
N ASP A 9 29.56 -11.45 32.81
CA ASP A 9 30.39 -10.88 31.74
C ASP A 9 30.19 -11.60 30.41
N LEU A 10 29.97 -12.92 30.43
CA LEU A 10 29.66 -13.68 29.21
C LEU A 10 28.29 -13.30 28.63
N SER A 11 27.31 -13.03 29.50
CA SER A 11 25.97 -12.59 29.06
C SER A 11 26.00 -11.19 28.44
N VAL A 12 26.79 -10.28 29.02
CA VAL A 12 26.98 -8.91 28.51
C VAL A 12 27.75 -8.94 27.18
N LYS A 13 28.81 -9.75 27.08
CA LYS A 13 29.54 -9.96 25.81
C LYS A 13 28.63 -10.52 24.72
N ARG A 14 27.79 -11.52 25.01
CA ARG A 14 26.82 -12.06 24.04
C ARG A 14 25.78 -11.03 23.60
N LYS A 15 25.33 -10.15 24.52
CA LYS A 15 24.39 -9.05 24.17
C LYS A 15 25.07 -8.01 23.28
N ILE A 16 26.32 -7.65 23.56
CA ILE A 16 27.10 -6.71 22.74
C ILE A 16 27.39 -7.31 21.35
N GLU A 17 27.79 -8.59 21.27
CA GLU A 17 28.02 -9.31 20.02
C GLU A 17 26.74 -9.37 19.17
N LYS A 18 25.59 -9.67 19.79
CA LYS A 18 24.28 -9.73 19.11
C LYS A 18 23.82 -8.36 18.64
N HIS A 19 24.10 -7.29 19.39
CA HIS A 19 23.84 -5.92 18.96
C HIS A 19 24.77 -5.52 17.80
N ARG A 20 26.05 -5.88 17.87
CA ARG A 20 27.03 -5.62 16.81
C ARG A 20 26.71 -6.37 15.52
N GLN A 21 26.27 -7.62 15.61
CA GLN A 21 25.79 -8.41 14.47
C GLN A 21 24.53 -7.81 13.85
N LYS A 22 23.59 -7.31 14.64
CA LYS A 22 22.40 -6.60 14.14
C LYS A 22 22.75 -5.29 13.43
N VAL A 23 23.69 -4.51 13.97
CA VAL A 23 24.17 -3.27 13.33
C VAL A 23 24.89 -3.58 12.01
N LEU A 24 25.76 -4.60 11.98
CA LEU A 24 26.42 -5.04 10.75
C LEU A 24 25.45 -5.64 9.72
N HIS A 25 24.35 -6.26 10.15
CA HIS A 25 23.30 -6.75 9.25
C HIS A 25 22.59 -5.60 8.53
N VAL A 26 22.30 -4.50 9.23
CA VAL A 26 21.73 -3.27 8.65
C VAL A 26 22.71 -2.59 7.69
N GLU A 27 24.02 -2.57 8.01
CA GLU A 27 25.04 -2.06 7.10
C GLU A 27 25.26 -2.97 5.87
N SER A 28 25.15 -4.29 6.01
CA SER A 28 25.23 -5.22 4.87
C SER A 28 24.03 -5.11 3.92
N MET A 29 22.85 -4.78 4.43
CA MET A 29 21.66 -4.46 3.63
C MET A 29 21.80 -3.12 2.89
N LEU A 30 22.71 -2.25 3.35
CA LEU A 30 23.07 -0.98 2.71
C LEU A 30 24.35 -1.07 1.87
N GLN A 31 25.08 -2.19 1.91
CA GLN A 31 26.17 -2.46 0.98
C GLN A 31 25.56 -2.58 -0.42
N LYS A 32 25.90 -1.59 -1.25
CA LYS A 32 25.39 -1.42 -2.61
C LYS A 32 25.60 -2.71 -3.40
N ASN A 33 24.50 -3.28 -3.84
CA ASN A 33 24.47 -4.38 -4.79
C ASN A 33 25.26 -3.96 -6.06
N PRO A 34 26.35 -4.65 -6.45
CA PRO A 34 27.26 -4.19 -7.51
C PRO A 34 26.59 -4.10 -8.90
N PHE A 35 25.41 -4.71 -9.05
CA PHE A 35 24.62 -4.69 -10.28
C PHE A 35 23.57 -3.57 -10.33
N VAL A 36 23.45 -2.73 -9.29
CA VAL A 36 22.48 -1.62 -9.25
C VAL A 36 23.20 -0.29 -9.49
N GLN A 37 23.01 0.30 -10.67
CA GLN A 37 23.49 1.65 -10.96
C GLN A 37 22.81 2.67 -10.03
N ALA A 38 23.64 3.50 -9.37
CA ALA A 38 23.14 4.55 -8.49
C ALA A 38 22.45 5.66 -9.30
N VAL A 39 21.18 5.90 -9.01
CA VAL A 39 20.41 7.02 -9.60
C VAL A 39 20.91 8.33 -8.99
N PRO A 40 21.27 9.36 -9.78
CA PRO A 40 21.75 10.61 -9.25
C PRO A 40 20.66 11.33 -8.44
N SER A 41 20.90 11.54 -7.15
CA SER A 41 20.00 12.28 -6.26
C SER A 41 19.98 13.77 -6.62
N SER A 42 18.79 14.37 -6.66
CA SER A 42 18.52 15.73 -7.14
C SER A 42 18.90 16.87 -6.18
N THR A 43 19.76 16.63 -5.18
CA THR A 43 20.20 17.68 -4.26
C THR A 43 21.41 18.41 -4.84
N LEU A 44 21.11 19.47 -5.61
CA LEU A 44 22.06 20.42 -6.16
C LEU A 44 22.94 21.01 -5.04
N LYS A 45 24.20 20.57 -4.95
CA LYS A 45 25.23 21.32 -4.21
C LYS A 45 25.52 22.59 -5.01
N LYS A 46 25.24 23.74 -4.39
CA LYS A 46 25.44 25.10 -4.92
C LYS A 46 26.90 25.30 -5.34
N SER A 47 27.16 25.46 -6.64
CA SER A 47 28.43 26.01 -7.11
C SER A 47 28.41 27.53 -6.92
N LYS A 48 29.40 28.05 -6.19
CA LYS A 48 29.64 29.48 -6.02
C LYS A 48 30.01 30.06 -7.39
N LYS A 49 29.16 30.91 -7.96
CA LYS A 49 29.46 31.71 -9.15
C LYS A 49 30.06 33.04 -8.69
N THR A 50 31.30 33.29 -9.08
CA THR A 50 32.00 34.56 -8.94
C THR A 50 31.34 35.61 -9.85
N LEU A 51 31.06 36.79 -9.30
CA LEU A 51 30.62 37.98 -10.03
C LEU A 51 31.76 38.47 -10.93
N LYS A 52 31.48 38.65 -12.23
CA LYS A 52 32.30 39.44 -13.15
C LYS A 52 31.52 40.67 -13.59
N GLU A 53 32.26 41.76 -13.66
CA GLU A 53 31.84 43.15 -13.81
C GLU A 53 31.11 43.48 -15.12
N VAL A 54 30.28 44.52 -15.01
CA VAL A 54 29.58 45.23 -16.08
C VAL A 54 30.53 46.24 -16.73
N PRO A 55 30.60 46.35 -18.07
CA PRO A 55 31.07 47.57 -18.71
C PRO A 55 29.89 48.42 -19.19
N LYS A 56 29.96 49.73 -18.89
CA LYS A 56 29.07 50.80 -19.34
C LYS A 56 29.12 50.97 -20.87
N PRO A 57 28.02 51.33 -21.56
CA PRO A 57 28.09 51.84 -22.92
C PRO A 57 28.50 53.33 -22.93
N LYS A 58 29.27 53.71 -23.95
CA LYS A 58 29.66 55.07 -24.31
C LYS A 58 28.66 55.63 -25.33
N ASP A 59 28.32 56.90 -25.17
CA ASP A 59 27.60 57.71 -26.16
C ASP A 59 28.50 58.02 -27.37
N ALA A 60 27.92 57.98 -28.58
CA ALA A 60 28.33 58.78 -29.73
C ALA A 60 27.18 58.88 -30.75
N THR A 61 26.81 60.12 -31.03
CA THR A 61 25.87 60.64 -32.02
C THR A 61 26.27 60.35 -33.46
N GLU A 62 25.30 60.07 -34.35
CA GLU A 62 25.18 60.71 -35.68
C GLU A 62 23.81 60.43 -36.33
N CYS A 63 23.26 61.47 -36.98
CA CYS A 63 21.95 61.53 -37.65
C CYS A 63 22.07 61.23 -39.15
N GLY A 64 21.07 60.54 -39.73
CA GLY A 64 20.77 60.65 -41.18
C GLY A 64 19.83 59.55 -41.69
N PRO A 65 18.87 59.84 -42.60
CA PRO A 65 17.53 59.26 -42.56
C PRO A 65 17.30 58.16 -43.60
N GLN A 66 16.23 57.37 -43.43
CA GLN A 66 15.27 56.89 -44.45
C GLN A 66 14.54 55.64 -43.92
N GLY A 67 13.24 55.57 -44.20
CA GLY A 67 12.27 54.83 -43.41
C GLY A 67 12.34 53.31 -43.53
N SER A 68 12.16 52.65 -42.39
CA SER A 68 11.44 51.38 -42.31
C SER A 68 10.85 51.29 -40.90
N VAL A 69 9.53 51.16 -40.84
CA VAL A 69 8.75 50.98 -39.62
C VAL A 69 9.36 49.84 -38.80
N SER A 70 10.01 50.17 -37.69
CA SER A 70 10.40 49.20 -36.67
C SER A 70 9.12 48.58 -36.11
N THR A 71 8.73 47.42 -36.64
CA THR A 71 7.81 46.52 -35.96
C THR A 71 8.56 45.97 -34.74
N SER A 72 8.55 46.77 -33.67
CA SER A 72 9.03 46.41 -32.34
C SER A 72 8.26 45.16 -31.88
N GLY A 73 8.85 44.00 -32.14
CA GLY A 73 8.67 42.72 -31.43
C GLY A 73 7.35 42.49 -30.71
N MET A 74 6.24 42.38 -31.44
CA MET A 74 5.12 41.57 -30.95
C MET A 74 5.48 40.12 -31.22
N ALA A 75 6.23 39.50 -30.31
CA ALA A 75 6.42 38.05 -30.33
C ALA A 75 5.03 37.43 -30.14
N ASP A 76 4.59 36.67 -31.14
CA ASP A 76 3.35 35.90 -31.08
C ASP A 76 3.49 34.84 -29.99
N LEU A 77 3.03 35.19 -28.80
CA LEU A 77 3.23 34.46 -27.57
C LEU A 77 2.25 33.26 -27.49
N TRP A 78 1.42 33.11 -28.54
CA TRP A 78 0.49 32.02 -28.85
C TRP A 78 0.80 31.36 -30.21
N GLY A 79 1.84 31.82 -30.91
CA GLY A 79 2.23 31.36 -32.23
C GLY A 79 2.91 30.02 -32.16
N ASP A 80 2.18 28.96 -32.46
CA ASP A 80 2.71 27.63 -32.72
C ASP A 80 3.46 27.60 -34.07
N LYS A 81 4.52 28.40 -34.18
CA LYS A 81 5.55 28.24 -35.21
C LYS A 81 6.65 27.44 -34.56
N GLY A 82 6.64 26.13 -34.80
CA GLY A 82 7.59 25.14 -34.28
C GLY A 82 9.04 25.35 -34.72
N GLY A 83 9.66 26.46 -34.32
CA GLY A 83 11.00 26.88 -34.70
C GLY A 83 11.96 27.19 -33.56
N ASP A 84 11.47 27.46 -32.34
CA ASP A 84 12.35 27.83 -31.22
C ASP A 84 12.46 26.72 -30.19
N ASN A 85 13.56 25.98 -30.27
CA ASN A 85 14.04 24.98 -29.32
C ASN A 85 14.40 25.54 -27.92
N SER A 86 13.67 26.55 -27.43
CA SER A 86 13.67 26.83 -26.00
C SER A 86 12.91 25.69 -25.33
N LYS A 87 13.66 24.78 -24.70
CA LYS A 87 13.11 23.64 -23.95
C LYS A 87 12.30 24.17 -22.77
N THR A 88 11.06 24.62 -23.02
CA THR A 88 10.09 24.87 -21.97
C THR A 88 9.87 23.52 -21.30
N LYS A 89 10.47 23.35 -20.11
CA LYS A 89 10.34 22.14 -19.32
C LYS A 89 8.87 22.00 -18.98
N LYS A 90 8.14 21.17 -19.73
CA LYS A 90 6.76 20.81 -19.43
C LYS A 90 6.75 20.30 -18.00
N THR A 91 6.22 21.10 -17.08
CA THR A 91 6.13 20.71 -15.67
C THR A 91 5.23 19.48 -15.59
N ALA A 92 5.72 18.44 -14.92
CA ALA A 92 4.92 17.23 -14.73
C ALA A 92 3.63 17.63 -14.00
N LYS A 93 2.48 17.20 -14.56
CA LYS A 93 1.18 17.49 -13.94
C LYS A 93 1.14 16.82 -12.56
N PRO A 94 0.75 17.54 -11.49
CA PRO A 94 0.77 16.98 -10.14
C PRO A 94 -0.29 15.88 -9.92
N SER A 95 -1.33 15.82 -10.77
CA SER A 95 -2.42 14.84 -10.70
C SER A 95 -2.75 14.26 -12.08
N LEU A 96 -3.26 13.03 -12.11
CA LEU A 96 -3.77 12.37 -13.33
C LEU A 96 -5.09 13.00 -13.82
N ILE A 97 -5.89 13.49 -12.87
CA ILE A 97 -7.20 14.10 -13.10
C ILE A 97 -7.01 15.54 -13.63
N PRO A 98 -7.77 15.96 -14.66
CA PRO A 98 -7.69 17.31 -15.21
C PRO A 98 -8.07 18.38 -14.16
N ALA A 99 -7.52 19.58 -14.30
CA ALA A 99 -7.77 20.68 -13.37
C ALA A 99 -9.23 21.17 -13.40
N VAL A 100 -9.83 21.14 -14.58
CA VAL A 100 -11.22 21.52 -14.83
C VAL A 100 -11.88 20.34 -15.51
N GLU A 101 -12.95 19.83 -14.89
CA GLU A 101 -13.77 18.78 -15.47
C GLU A 101 -14.85 19.43 -16.31
N VAL A 102 -15.09 18.85 -17.50
CA VAL A 102 -16.15 19.31 -18.38
C VAL A 102 -17.43 18.64 -17.92
N GLU A 103 -18.44 19.46 -17.63
CA GLU A 103 -19.77 18.98 -17.28
C GLU A 103 -20.47 18.36 -18.50
N PRO A 104 -21.39 17.41 -18.29
CA PRO A 104 -22.14 16.79 -19.37
C PRO A 104 -23.00 17.83 -20.12
N PRO A 105 -23.29 17.62 -21.42
CA PRO A 105 -24.04 18.58 -22.23
C PRO A 105 -25.47 18.84 -21.72
N GLY A 106 -26.07 17.88 -21.02
CA GLY A 106 -27.39 18.01 -20.40
C GLY A 106 -27.46 18.98 -19.22
N SER A 107 -26.32 19.40 -18.67
CA SER A 107 -26.21 20.46 -17.66
C SER A 107 -26.17 21.87 -18.27
N SER A 108 -26.19 21.99 -19.60
CA SER A 108 -26.25 23.29 -20.27
C SER A 108 -27.56 24.02 -19.98
N PHE A 109 -27.59 25.33 -20.28
CA PHE A 109 -28.77 26.17 -20.07
C PHE A 109 -29.99 25.73 -20.91
N ASN A 110 -29.75 25.31 -22.15
CA ASN A 110 -30.77 24.87 -23.09
C ASN A 110 -30.33 23.54 -23.74
N PRO A 111 -30.36 22.43 -22.99
CA PRO A 111 -29.90 21.14 -23.46
C PRO A 111 -30.89 20.52 -24.44
N THR A 112 -30.42 19.59 -25.28
CA THR A 112 -31.33 18.73 -26.04
C THR A 112 -32.06 17.80 -25.07
N PHE A 113 -33.29 17.42 -25.42
CA PHE A 113 -34.13 16.59 -24.55
C PHE A 113 -33.42 15.29 -24.13
N GLU A 114 -32.80 14.58 -25.08
CA GLU A 114 -32.06 13.34 -24.81
C GLU A 114 -30.91 13.58 -23.82
N SER A 115 -30.04 14.56 -24.10
CA SER A 115 -28.91 14.88 -23.22
C SER A 115 -29.34 15.30 -21.81
N HIS A 116 -30.47 15.99 -21.70
CA HIS A 116 -31.04 16.41 -20.42
C HIS A 116 -31.53 15.21 -19.63
N GLN A 117 -32.30 14.32 -20.26
CA GLN A 117 -32.81 13.11 -19.62
C GLN A 117 -31.70 12.17 -19.17
N GLU A 118 -30.64 12.01 -19.96
CA GLU A 118 -29.46 11.22 -19.57
C GLU A 118 -28.80 11.77 -18.30
N THR A 119 -28.61 13.09 -18.25
CA THR A 119 -27.95 13.74 -17.11
C THR A 119 -28.83 13.71 -15.87
N LEU A 120 -30.13 13.93 -16.04
CA LEU A 120 -31.13 13.81 -14.97
C LEU A 120 -31.21 12.38 -14.44
N ALA A 121 -31.24 11.37 -15.32
CA ALA A 121 -31.24 9.96 -14.95
C ALA A 121 -29.99 9.61 -14.12
N HIS A 122 -28.81 10.10 -14.52
CA HIS A 122 -27.59 9.92 -13.74
C HIS A 122 -27.67 10.58 -12.35
N ALA A 123 -28.24 11.79 -12.23
CA ALA A 123 -28.46 12.44 -10.94
C ALA A 123 -29.45 11.65 -10.06
N VAL A 124 -30.57 11.19 -10.62
CA VAL A 124 -31.56 10.35 -9.94
C VAL A 124 -30.93 9.04 -9.45
N ALA A 125 -30.12 8.38 -10.28
CA ALA A 125 -29.41 7.16 -9.89
C ALA A 125 -28.50 7.38 -8.66
N GLN A 126 -27.80 8.52 -8.58
CA GLN A 126 -26.97 8.84 -7.41
C GLN A 126 -27.80 9.02 -6.13
N GLU A 127 -28.95 9.68 -6.21
CA GLU A 127 -29.84 9.84 -5.06
C GLU A 127 -30.49 8.52 -4.66
N MET A 128 -30.96 7.71 -5.62
CA MET A 128 -31.48 6.36 -5.37
C MET A 128 -30.44 5.46 -4.72
N HIS A 129 -29.18 5.51 -5.15
CA HIS A 129 -28.10 4.80 -4.46
C HIS A 129 -27.92 5.24 -3.01
N LYS A 130 -28.15 6.52 -2.67
CA LYS A 130 -28.11 6.97 -1.27
C LYS A 130 -29.31 6.46 -0.47
N VAL A 131 -30.49 6.38 -1.07
CA VAL A 131 -31.70 5.82 -0.47
C VAL A 131 -31.51 4.33 -0.20
N TYR A 132 -31.13 3.55 -1.22
CA TYR A 132 -30.88 2.11 -1.08
C TYR A 132 -29.82 1.79 -0.05
N LYS A 133 -28.74 2.60 0.05
CA LYS A 133 -27.73 2.42 1.09
C LYS A 133 -28.27 2.60 2.51
N LYS A 134 -29.31 3.42 2.69
CA LYS A 134 -29.95 3.63 4.00
C LYS A 134 -30.94 2.51 4.31
N GLU A 135 -31.69 2.04 3.31
CA GLU A 135 -32.75 1.04 3.47
C GLU A 135 -32.21 -0.39 3.54
N LEU A 136 -31.32 -0.76 2.63
CA LEU A 136 -30.69 -2.10 2.56
C LEU A 136 -29.40 -2.18 3.38
N GLY A 137 -28.91 -1.04 3.86
CA GLY A 137 -27.71 -1.01 4.69
C GLY A 137 -27.95 -1.73 6.02
N PRO A 138 -26.92 -2.39 6.59
CA PRO A 138 -27.04 -2.92 7.93
C PRO A 138 -27.41 -1.77 8.87
N GLN A 139 -28.39 -2.00 9.74
CA GLN A 139 -28.71 -1.02 10.78
C GLN A 139 -27.45 -0.78 11.63
N PRO A 140 -27.11 0.48 11.94
CA PRO A 140 -25.96 0.75 12.79
C PRO A 140 -26.17 0.05 14.13
N VAL A 141 -25.14 -0.63 14.62
CA VAL A 141 -25.17 -1.25 15.94
C VAL A 141 -25.55 -0.16 16.95
N PRO A 142 -26.63 -0.33 17.73
CA PRO A 142 -27.03 0.66 18.71
C PRO A 142 -25.88 0.87 19.70
N LEU A 143 -25.60 2.12 20.05
CA LEU A 143 -24.52 2.46 20.99
C LEU A 143 -24.76 1.87 22.39
N THR A 144 -26.03 1.66 22.73
CA THR A 144 -26.48 1.03 23.96
C THR A 144 -27.48 -0.05 23.57
N VAL A 145 -27.09 -1.31 23.75
CA VAL A 145 -28.03 -2.43 23.79
C VAL A 145 -28.66 -2.40 25.18
N PRO A 146 -30.00 -2.39 25.32
CA PRO A 146 -30.62 -2.62 26.62
C PRO A 146 -30.38 -4.07 27.02
N GLY A 147 -29.21 -4.34 27.60
CA GLY A 147 -28.83 -5.59 28.23
C GLY A 147 -28.84 -5.46 29.74
N GLU A 148 -28.96 -6.59 30.41
CA GLU A 148 -28.72 -6.73 31.85
C GLU A 148 -27.32 -6.21 32.19
N ALA A 149 -27.16 -5.57 33.35
CA ALA A 149 -25.85 -5.12 33.79
C ALA A 149 -24.98 -6.37 33.93
N VAL A 150 -23.98 -6.53 33.06
CA VAL A 150 -23.02 -7.63 33.16
C VAL A 150 -22.30 -7.44 34.49
N ASP A 151 -22.48 -8.39 35.41
CA ASP A 151 -21.80 -8.38 36.69
C ASP A 151 -20.29 -8.38 36.45
N GLU A 152 -19.53 -7.68 37.31
CA GLU A 152 -18.08 -7.51 37.14
C GLU A 152 -17.35 -8.85 36.99
N GLU A 153 -17.89 -9.91 37.62
CA GLU A 153 -17.40 -11.29 37.55
C GLU A 153 -17.50 -11.88 36.14
N GLU A 154 -18.61 -11.68 35.42
CA GLU A 154 -18.79 -12.18 34.04
C GLU A 154 -17.90 -11.45 33.04
N MET A 155 -17.60 -10.16 33.28
CA MET A 155 -16.62 -9.42 32.46
C MET A 155 -15.22 -10.05 32.52
N TYR A 156 -14.78 -10.53 33.69
CA TYR A 156 -13.48 -11.19 33.84
C TYR A 156 -13.41 -12.54 33.11
N PHE A 157 -14.53 -13.27 33.01
CA PHE A 157 -14.57 -14.53 32.25
C PHE A 157 -14.51 -14.32 30.73
N LEU A 158 -15.12 -13.25 30.21
CA LEU A 158 -15.04 -12.88 28.80
C LEU A 158 -13.63 -12.38 28.40
N ASP A 159 -12.99 -11.58 29.26
CA ASP A 159 -11.64 -11.06 29.00
C ASP A 159 -10.56 -12.16 29.06
N ALA A 160 -10.82 -13.28 29.74
CA ALA A 160 -9.88 -14.39 29.85
C ALA A 160 -9.76 -15.23 28.56
N ASP A 161 -10.77 -15.23 27.70
CA ASP A 161 -10.80 -16.05 26.47
C ASP A 161 -10.13 -15.35 25.26
N GLU A 162 -10.00 -14.01 25.28
CA GLU A 162 -9.36 -13.25 24.18
C GLU A 162 -7.82 -13.18 24.30
N GLY A 163 -7.24 -13.81 25.33
CA GLY A 163 -5.83 -13.63 25.72
C GLY A 163 -4.96 -14.88 25.87
N THR A 164 -5.41 -16.09 25.53
CA THR A 164 -4.58 -17.29 25.77
C THR A 164 -4.85 -18.48 24.84
N ASP A 165 -4.64 -18.32 23.54
CA ASP A 165 -4.58 -19.48 22.63
C ASP A 165 -3.31 -19.44 21.78
N ASP A 166 -2.17 -19.78 22.39
CA ASP A 166 -1.04 -20.49 21.74
C ASP A 166 0.05 -20.92 22.76
N ASP A 167 -0.29 -21.76 23.75
CA ASP A 167 0.68 -22.71 24.35
C ASP A 167 -0.04 -23.79 25.21
N MET A 168 -0.90 -24.58 24.59
CA MET A 168 -1.33 -25.86 25.17
C MET A 168 -0.64 -26.98 24.39
N ASN A 169 0.47 -27.46 24.92
CA ASN A 169 1.04 -28.77 24.61
C ASN A 169 0.55 -29.81 25.63
N PRO A 170 -0.56 -30.54 25.39
CA PRO A 170 -0.97 -31.65 26.24
C PRO A 170 -0.42 -32.95 25.64
N GLU A 171 0.90 -33.13 25.62
CA GLU A 171 1.51 -34.42 25.30
C GLU A 171 2.48 -34.83 26.40
N ASN A 172 1.96 -34.92 27.63
CA ASN A 172 2.50 -35.74 28.72
C ASN A 172 1.38 -36.09 29.70
N LEU A 173 0.39 -36.82 29.23
CA LEU A 173 -0.55 -37.54 30.08
C LEU A 173 -0.78 -38.91 29.45
N ASP A 174 0.11 -39.85 29.75
CA ASP A 174 -0.26 -41.26 29.72
C ASP A 174 -0.21 -41.75 31.17
N GLU A 175 -1.34 -42.31 31.56
CA GLU A 175 -1.72 -42.71 32.90
C GLU A 175 -0.73 -43.73 33.48
N ASN A 176 -0.49 -43.65 34.78
CA ASN A 176 -0.60 -44.80 35.68
C ASN A 176 -0.26 -44.34 37.11
N GLU A 177 -1.27 -43.89 37.84
CA GLU A 177 -1.28 -44.04 39.30
C GLU A 177 -2.04 -45.30 39.67
N ASP A 178 -1.54 -45.94 40.73
CA ASP A 178 -2.13 -47.04 41.50
C ASP A 178 -2.03 -48.48 40.97
N ALA A 179 -0.86 -49.08 41.23
CA ALA A 179 -0.84 -50.25 42.09
C ALA A 179 0.45 -50.28 42.92
N ALA A 180 0.29 -50.05 44.22
CA ALA A 180 1.24 -50.46 45.25
C ALA A 180 1.61 -51.95 45.04
N SER A 181 2.76 -52.19 44.44
CA SER A 181 3.46 -53.46 44.56
C SER A 181 4.95 -53.15 44.67
N GLU A 182 5.51 -53.58 45.79
CA GLU A 182 6.94 -53.60 46.08
C GLU A 182 7.76 -53.87 44.81
N LYS A 183 8.55 -52.89 44.35
CA LYS A 183 9.53 -53.12 43.28
C LYS A 183 10.64 -54.01 43.83
N ARG A 184 10.38 -55.31 43.95
CA ARG A 184 11.42 -56.32 44.09
C ARG A 184 12.31 -56.17 42.85
N PRO A 185 13.64 -56.00 42.99
CA PRO A 185 14.51 -56.02 41.82
C PRO A 185 14.37 -57.39 41.16
N LEU A 186 13.66 -57.45 40.04
CA LEU A 186 13.66 -58.63 39.19
C LEU A 186 15.12 -58.85 38.78
N LYS A 187 15.73 -59.92 39.30
CA LYS A 187 17.10 -60.31 38.96
C LYS A 187 17.18 -60.39 37.44
N THR A 188 17.79 -59.37 36.82
CA THR A 188 18.01 -59.37 35.37
C THR A 188 18.92 -60.55 35.08
N LYS A 189 18.42 -61.55 34.34
CA LYS A 189 19.21 -62.70 33.92
C LYS A 189 20.49 -62.17 33.26
N ARG A 190 21.67 -62.64 33.69
CA ARG A 190 22.96 -62.24 33.10
C ARG A 190 22.92 -62.59 31.61
N VAL A 191 22.93 -61.56 30.78
CA VAL A 191 22.94 -61.70 29.32
C VAL A 191 24.27 -62.33 28.94
N THR A 192 24.22 -63.46 28.23
CA THR A 192 25.43 -64.15 27.78
C THR A 192 26.09 -63.38 26.63
N THR A 193 27.41 -63.55 26.45
CA THR A 193 28.19 -62.92 25.37
C THR A 193 27.60 -63.19 23.98
N VAL A 194 27.00 -64.37 23.78
CA VAL A 194 26.27 -64.76 22.57
C VAL A 194 25.05 -63.88 22.31
N MET A 195 24.28 -63.54 23.35
CA MET A 195 23.13 -62.63 23.20
C MET A 195 23.55 -61.19 22.92
N PHE A 196 24.70 -60.74 23.44
CA PHE A 196 25.28 -59.43 23.12
C PHE A 196 25.68 -59.35 21.64
N ASN A 197 26.36 -60.37 21.11
CA ASN A 197 26.73 -60.44 19.69
C ASN A 197 25.50 -60.54 18.77
N LYS A 198 24.47 -61.29 19.17
CA LYS A 198 23.18 -61.36 18.44
C LYS A 198 22.48 -59.99 18.39
N ARG A 199 22.50 -59.24 19.50
CA ARG A 199 21.95 -57.88 19.58
C ARG A 199 22.76 -56.88 18.73
N ALA A 200 24.09 -56.99 18.73
CA ALA A 200 24.96 -56.17 17.91
C ALA A 200 24.69 -56.36 16.40
N ARG A 201 24.62 -57.62 15.93
CA ARG A 201 24.28 -57.94 14.53
C ARG A 201 22.89 -57.42 14.13
N ARG A 202 21.88 -57.56 14.99
CA ARG A 202 20.53 -57.02 14.74
C ARG A 202 20.54 -55.49 14.68
N LYS A 203 21.31 -54.83 15.55
CA LYS A 203 21.48 -53.36 15.54
C LYS A 203 22.13 -52.87 14.24
N GLU A 204 23.12 -53.59 13.72
CA GLU A 204 23.76 -53.27 12.44
C GLU A 204 22.82 -53.48 11.25
N GLN A 205 22.03 -54.57 11.23
CA GLN A 205 21.00 -54.79 10.21
C GLN A 205 19.95 -53.67 10.23
N LEU A 206 19.44 -53.31 11.40
CA LEU A 206 18.49 -52.20 11.55
C LEU A 206 19.08 -50.86 11.10
N LYS A 207 20.37 -50.61 11.33
CA LYS A 207 21.05 -49.41 10.84
C LYS A 207 21.13 -49.39 9.31
N LYS A 208 21.54 -50.49 8.68
CA LYS A 208 21.61 -50.62 7.21
C LYS A 208 20.23 -50.46 6.58
N GLU A 209 19.21 -51.07 7.16
CA GLU A 209 17.82 -50.89 6.72
C GLU A 209 17.34 -49.45 6.89
N ALA A 210 17.70 -48.79 7.99
CA ALA A 210 17.37 -47.38 8.20
C ALA A 210 18.09 -46.46 7.20
N GLU A 211 19.35 -46.73 6.88
CA GLU A 211 20.13 -46.01 5.87
C GLU A 211 19.57 -46.21 4.46
N ALA A 212 19.19 -47.45 4.10
CA ALA A 212 18.53 -47.74 2.83
C ALA A 212 17.17 -47.02 2.73
N LYS A 213 16.37 -47.03 3.80
CA LYS A 213 15.11 -46.27 3.86
C LYS A 213 15.34 -44.77 3.73
N LYS A 214 16.40 -44.22 4.32
CA LYS A 214 16.77 -42.80 4.15
C LYS A 214 17.17 -42.49 2.71
N ALA A 215 18.00 -43.31 2.09
CA ALA A 215 18.40 -43.13 0.69
C ALA A 215 17.19 -43.18 -0.25
N GLN A 216 16.25 -44.12 -0.03
CA GLN A 216 15.00 -44.19 -0.78
C GLN A 216 14.07 -42.99 -0.57
N LYS A 217 14.08 -42.37 0.62
CA LYS A 217 13.33 -41.12 0.86
C LYS A 217 13.94 -39.97 0.07
N LEU A 218 15.27 -39.82 0.14
CA LEU A 218 15.99 -38.79 -0.59
C LEU A 218 15.83 -38.93 -2.10
N SER A 219 15.87 -40.15 -2.66
CA SER A 219 15.62 -40.35 -4.09
C SER A 219 14.21 -39.92 -4.48
N LYS A 220 13.19 -40.28 -3.69
CA LYS A 220 11.80 -39.85 -3.93
C LYS A 220 11.62 -38.33 -3.86
N GLU A 221 12.31 -37.67 -2.94
CA GLU A 221 12.31 -36.20 -2.83
C GLU A 221 12.97 -35.56 -4.05
N ILE A 222 14.08 -36.13 -4.54
CA ILE A 222 14.76 -35.67 -5.77
C ILE A 222 13.87 -35.86 -6.99
N ASP A 223 13.21 -37.01 -7.10
CA ASP A 223 12.31 -37.33 -8.21
C ASP A 223 11.06 -36.41 -8.22
N GLY A 224 10.64 -35.91 -7.05
CA GLY A 224 9.52 -34.97 -6.90
C GLY A 224 9.89 -33.48 -7.12
N LEU A 225 11.17 -33.12 -7.22
CA LEU A 225 11.61 -31.75 -7.51
C LEU A 225 10.96 -31.09 -8.74
N PRO A 226 10.81 -31.75 -9.92
CA PRO A 226 10.17 -31.13 -11.08
C PRO A 226 8.72 -30.75 -10.82
N ASP A 227 7.97 -31.54 -10.05
CA ASP A 227 6.58 -31.25 -9.71
C ASP A 227 6.50 -30.04 -8.76
N ILE A 228 7.41 -29.97 -7.77
CA ILE A 228 7.55 -28.82 -6.87
C ILE A 228 7.92 -27.55 -7.66
N LEU A 229 8.82 -27.65 -8.63
CA LEU A 229 9.18 -26.51 -9.48
C LEU A 229 8.01 -26.03 -10.33
N GLN A 230 7.20 -26.95 -10.87
CA GLN A 230 5.98 -26.60 -11.60
C GLN A 230 4.94 -25.95 -10.69
N GLU A 231 4.79 -26.42 -9.46
CA GLU A 231 3.91 -25.83 -8.46
C GLU A 231 4.34 -24.41 -8.10
N ILE A 232 5.62 -24.20 -7.80
CA ILE A 232 6.19 -22.86 -7.54
C ILE A 232 5.95 -21.93 -8.73
N ALA A 233 6.18 -22.39 -9.96
CA ALA A 233 5.94 -21.59 -11.16
C ALA A 233 4.46 -21.18 -11.30
N ARG A 234 3.52 -22.11 -11.03
CA ARG A 234 2.08 -21.81 -11.04
C ARG A 234 1.71 -20.79 -9.96
N GLU A 235 2.23 -20.95 -8.75
CA GLU A 235 1.99 -19.98 -7.67
C GLU A 235 2.53 -18.59 -8.00
N ASP A 236 3.73 -18.51 -8.59
CA ASP A 236 4.35 -17.25 -8.96
C ASP A 236 3.57 -16.54 -10.07
N ASP A 237 3.08 -17.29 -11.06
CA ASP A 237 2.17 -16.77 -12.09
C ASP A 237 0.86 -16.24 -11.49
N GLU A 238 0.27 -16.95 -10.53
CA GLU A 238 -0.93 -16.51 -9.83
C GLU A 238 -0.69 -15.26 -8.97
N LYS A 239 0.42 -15.23 -8.21
CA LYS A 239 0.86 -14.06 -7.44
C LYS A 239 1.08 -12.87 -8.38
N HIS A 240 1.70 -13.08 -9.55
CA HIS A 240 1.93 -12.06 -10.56
C HIS A 240 0.62 -11.53 -11.14
N LYS A 241 -0.29 -12.41 -11.56
CA LYS A 241 -1.64 -12.04 -12.05
C LYS A 241 -2.40 -11.26 -10.99
N ARG A 242 -2.36 -11.69 -9.71
CA ARG A 242 -2.99 -11.00 -8.58
C ARG A 242 -2.37 -9.62 -8.37
N HIS A 243 -1.05 -9.49 -8.47
CA HIS A 243 -0.34 -8.22 -8.38
C HIS A 243 -0.76 -7.26 -9.52
N ILE A 244 -0.75 -7.73 -10.77
CA ILE A 244 -1.19 -6.94 -11.94
C ILE A 244 -2.62 -6.43 -11.72
N ARG A 245 -3.55 -7.32 -11.34
CA ARG A 245 -4.95 -6.94 -11.06
C ARG A 245 -5.04 -5.82 -10.02
N ARG A 246 -4.27 -5.91 -8.93
CA ARG A 246 -4.23 -4.87 -7.89
C ARG A 246 -3.66 -3.55 -8.44
N VAL A 247 -2.61 -3.60 -9.24
CA VAL A 247 -1.97 -2.40 -9.82
C VAL A 247 -2.91 -1.72 -10.81
N VAL A 248 -3.58 -2.49 -11.68
CA VAL A 248 -4.58 -1.99 -12.64
C VAL A 248 -5.74 -1.34 -11.89
N ALA A 249 -6.33 -2.05 -10.92
CA ALA A 249 -7.43 -1.51 -10.12
C ALA A 249 -7.03 -0.23 -9.35
N LYS A 250 -5.80 -0.13 -8.85
CA LYS A 250 -5.29 1.10 -8.23
C LYS A 250 -5.17 2.22 -9.27
N LYS A 251 -4.58 1.95 -10.44
CA LYS A 251 -4.42 2.94 -11.52
C LYS A 251 -5.77 3.45 -12.01
N GLU A 252 -6.77 2.59 -12.16
CA GLU A 252 -8.14 2.98 -12.54
C GLU A 252 -8.80 3.84 -11.48
N LYS A 253 -8.70 3.47 -10.21
CA LYS A 253 -9.21 4.29 -9.09
C LYS A 253 -8.57 5.69 -9.06
N LEU A 254 -7.28 5.80 -9.33
CA LEU A 254 -6.57 7.09 -9.37
C LEU A 254 -7.04 8.00 -10.52
N LYS A 255 -7.73 7.47 -11.55
CA LYS A 255 -8.33 8.29 -12.61
C LYS A 255 -9.64 8.97 -12.17
N SER A 256 -10.36 8.41 -11.20
CA SER A 256 -11.67 8.91 -10.77
C SER A 256 -11.67 9.51 -9.37
N CYS A 257 -10.82 9.00 -8.48
CA CYS A 257 -10.76 9.39 -7.07
C CYS A 257 -9.32 9.63 -6.60
N PRO A 258 -9.12 10.60 -5.70
CA PRO A 258 -7.81 10.83 -5.11
C PRO A 258 -7.41 9.66 -4.20
N PRO A 259 -6.10 9.46 -3.97
CA PRO A 259 -5.63 8.68 -2.82
C PRO A 259 -6.24 9.21 -1.51
N ARG A 260 -6.31 8.35 -0.49
CA ARG A 260 -6.78 8.77 0.83
C ARG A 260 -5.71 9.67 1.49
N LEU A 261 -5.95 10.97 1.51
CA LEU A 261 -5.03 11.98 2.06
C LEU A 261 -5.33 12.38 3.52
N GLY A 262 -6.26 11.69 4.19
CA GLY A 262 -6.58 11.97 5.60
C GLY A 262 -7.67 11.07 6.19
N LYS A 263 -8.27 11.55 7.29
CA LYS A 263 -9.34 10.84 8.01
C LYS A 263 -10.55 10.57 7.13
N HIS A 264 -10.97 11.57 6.34
CA HIS A 264 -12.17 11.48 5.52
C HIS A 264 -11.89 10.93 4.12
N LYS A 265 -12.87 10.24 3.55
CA LYS A 265 -12.84 9.81 2.14
C LYS A 265 -13.34 10.96 1.27
N PHE A 266 -12.86 11.03 0.03
CA PHE A 266 -13.40 11.97 -0.94
C PHE A 266 -14.81 11.55 -1.34
N GLU A 267 -15.74 12.50 -1.27
CA GLU A 267 -17.10 12.34 -1.74
C GLU A 267 -17.32 13.31 -2.91
N PRO A 268 -17.77 12.81 -4.07
CA PRO A 268 -18.04 13.66 -5.23
C PRO A 268 -19.20 14.62 -4.92
N ALA A 269 -19.14 15.80 -5.52
CA ALA A 269 -20.27 16.74 -5.47
C ALA A 269 -21.48 16.14 -6.22
N PRO A 270 -22.71 16.43 -5.77
CA PRO A 270 -23.90 16.04 -6.51
C PRO A 270 -23.90 16.70 -7.89
N VAL A 271 -24.40 15.97 -8.88
CA VAL A 271 -24.48 16.44 -10.26
C VAL A 271 -25.46 17.61 -10.31
N GLN A 272 -25.06 18.69 -10.97
CA GLN A 272 -25.89 19.88 -11.14
C GLN A 272 -26.66 19.77 -12.45
N VAL A 273 -27.97 19.66 -12.35
CA VAL A 273 -28.88 19.58 -13.50
C VAL A 273 -30.11 20.42 -13.18
N LEU A 274 -30.59 21.18 -14.16
CA LEU A 274 -31.87 21.86 -14.07
C LEU A 274 -33.00 20.84 -14.15
N LEU A 275 -34.05 21.00 -13.36
CA LEU A 275 -35.25 20.17 -13.50
C LEU A 275 -36.01 20.56 -14.78
N THR A 276 -36.86 19.66 -15.29
CA THR A 276 -37.70 19.92 -16.47
C THR A 276 -38.55 21.19 -16.32
N GLU A 277 -39.05 21.46 -15.10
CA GLU A 277 -39.81 22.67 -14.77
C GLU A 277 -38.96 23.95 -14.77
N GLU A 278 -37.65 23.83 -14.57
CA GLU A 278 -36.73 24.96 -14.48
C GLU A 278 -36.13 25.33 -15.85
N ILE A 279 -36.23 24.46 -16.85
CA ILE A 279 -35.79 24.72 -18.22
C ILE A 279 -36.85 25.57 -18.92
N THR A 280 -36.60 26.88 -18.96
CA THR A 280 -37.54 27.87 -19.52
C THR A 280 -37.08 28.44 -20.87
N GLY A 281 -35.89 28.08 -21.35
CA GLY A 281 -35.29 28.58 -22.60
C GLY A 281 -34.89 30.07 -22.58
N SER A 282 -35.20 30.83 -21.51
CA SER A 282 -34.84 32.24 -21.37
C SER A 282 -33.78 32.50 -20.30
N LEU A 283 -32.63 33.08 -20.68
CA LEU A 283 -31.53 33.40 -19.75
C LEU A 283 -31.94 34.35 -18.62
N ARG A 284 -32.96 35.19 -18.84
CA ARG A 284 -33.48 36.12 -17.81
C ARG A 284 -34.20 35.39 -16.67
N LYS A 285 -34.67 34.17 -16.92
CA LYS A 285 -35.38 33.30 -15.96
C LYS A 285 -34.47 32.25 -15.34
N LEU A 286 -33.19 32.22 -15.72
CA LEU A 286 -32.22 31.26 -15.19
C LEU A 286 -32.00 31.51 -13.71
N LYS A 287 -32.30 30.51 -12.88
CA LYS A 287 -31.90 30.54 -11.47
C LYS A 287 -30.38 30.37 -11.39
N GLY A 288 -29.72 31.22 -10.62
CA GLY A 288 -28.28 31.10 -10.41
C GLY A 288 -27.92 29.74 -9.80
N CYS A 289 -27.08 28.99 -10.49
CA CYS A 289 -26.55 27.71 -10.00
C CYS A 289 -25.35 27.91 -9.05
N CYS A 290 -24.72 26.81 -8.63
CA CYS A 290 -23.84 26.71 -7.46
C CYS A 290 -22.71 27.76 -7.37
N THR A 291 -22.15 27.91 -6.16
CA THR A 291 -20.96 28.75 -5.96
C THR A 291 -19.73 28.08 -6.58
N LEU A 292 -19.17 28.67 -7.63
CA LEU A 292 -17.94 28.21 -8.33
C LEU A 292 -16.79 27.86 -7.38
N VAL A 293 -16.66 28.59 -6.26
CA VAL A 293 -15.64 28.32 -5.23
C VAL A 293 -15.74 26.90 -4.68
N LYS A 294 -16.97 26.39 -4.46
CA LYS A 294 -17.19 25.01 -3.97
C LYS A 294 -16.79 23.99 -5.02
N ASP A 295 -17.12 24.22 -6.29
CA ASP A 295 -16.69 23.36 -7.40
C ASP A 295 -15.16 23.32 -7.50
N ARG A 296 -14.49 24.47 -7.51
CA ARG A 296 -13.02 24.53 -7.56
C ARG A 296 -12.37 23.87 -6.35
N PHE A 297 -12.94 24.05 -5.15
CA PHE A 297 -12.47 23.37 -3.96
C PHE A 297 -12.61 21.84 -4.07
N LYS A 298 -13.75 21.36 -4.58
CA LYS A 298 -13.97 19.92 -4.83
C LYS A 298 -13.05 19.36 -5.91
N SER A 299 -12.73 20.13 -6.95
CA SER A 299 -11.69 19.77 -7.93
C SER A 299 -10.30 19.64 -7.29
N LEU A 300 -9.94 20.51 -6.34
CA LEU A 300 -8.66 20.40 -5.62
C LEU A 300 -8.62 19.16 -4.72
N GLU A 301 -9.73 18.83 -4.05
CA GLU A 301 -9.86 17.57 -3.28
C GLU A 301 -9.76 16.35 -4.20
N LYS A 302 -10.49 16.35 -5.33
CA LYS A 302 -10.53 15.25 -6.30
C LYS A 302 -9.16 14.98 -6.92
N ARG A 303 -8.37 16.02 -7.16
CA ARG A 303 -6.97 15.92 -7.63
C ARG A 303 -5.98 15.48 -6.56
N GLY A 304 -6.39 15.43 -5.29
CA GLY A 304 -5.52 15.10 -4.17
C GLY A 304 -4.52 16.21 -3.83
N LEU A 305 -4.85 17.47 -4.14
CA LEU A 305 -4.03 18.62 -3.75
C LEU A 305 -4.39 19.10 -2.35
N ILE A 306 -5.64 18.91 -1.95
CA ILE A 306 -6.17 19.26 -0.63
C ILE A 306 -6.82 18.01 -0.02
N PRO A 307 -6.63 17.73 1.28
CA PRO A 307 -7.32 16.63 1.94
C PRO A 307 -8.83 16.92 2.07
N PRO A 308 -9.70 15.91 1.86
CA PRO A 308 -11.14 16.09 1.98
C PRO A 308 -11.54 16.47 3.40
N LYS A 309 -12.40 17.50 3.52
CA LYS A 309 -12.94 17.95 4.80
C LYS A 309 -14.36 17.43 5.02
N LEU A 310 -14.69 17.17 6.28
CA LEU A 310 -16.07 16.85 6.66
C LEU A 310 -16.95 18.08 6.48
N ASN A 311 -18.03 17.93 5.73
CA ASN A 311 -19.10 18.94 5.68
C ASN A 311 -19.80 18.94 7.04
N LYS A 312 -19.47 19.90 7.90
CA LYS A 312 -20.08 20.05 9.24
C LYS A 312 -21.53 20.57 9.22
N ARG A 313 -22.05 20.91 8.04
CA ARG A 313 -23.44 21.33 7.88
C ARG A 313 -24.31 20.09 7.76
N LYS A 314 -24.82 19.63 8.90
CA LYS A 314 -26.05 18.83 8.98
C LYS A 314 -27.23 19.79 9.06
#